data_AF-A0A5C5W2W1-F1
#
_entry.id   AF-A0A5C5W2W1-F1
#
_cell.length_a   1.000
_cell.length_b   1.000
_cell.length_c   1.000
_cell.angle_alpha   90.00
_cell.angle_beta   90.00
_cell.angle_gamma   90.00
#
_symmetry.space_group_name_H-M   'P 1'
#
loop_
_entity.id
_entity.type
_entity.pdbx_description
1 polymer ?
#
loop_
_entity_poly.entity_id
_entity_poly.type
_entity_poly.pdbx_seq_one_letter_code
_entity_poly.pdbx_strand_id
1 'polypeptide(L)'
;MARRNSRPPQVPLLSRRERRVARSCVTAVFAAACLTGCTAPQPSERQVGSEPRASRPAPPPRIAATQSASVPSQSSTSATASAVPTPTPTPPELLEYVVIVRRWRDGQAAQAVVRTEADDHLFIETENVRRIRIERALLPLSRARSIALLLDGQPFEWTVGSRVSDFEQDGSGVWRAVPDR
;
A
#
# COMPACT_ATOMS: atom_id res chain seq x y z
N MET A 1 9.48 -59.44 -26.61
CA MET A 1 10.65 -58.84 -25.92
C MET A 1 10.33 -57.37 -25.64
N ALA A 2 9.98 -57.02 -24.41
CA ALA A 2 9.63 -55.65 -24.01
C ALA A 2 10.46 -55.28 -22.76
N ARG A 3 11.39 -54.33 -22.91
CA ARG A 3 12.20 -53.83 -21.79
C ARG A 3 11.40 -52.76 -21.05
N ARG A 4 10.93 -53.09 -19.84
CA ARG A 4 10.36 -52.14 -18.88
C ARG A 4 11.48 -51.26 -18.32
N ASN A 5 11.44 -49.96 -18.61
CA ASN A 5 12.27 -48.95 -17.97
C ASN A 5 11.64 -48.56 -16.62
N SER A 6 12.04 -49.25 -15.56
CA SER A 6 11.72 -48.89 -14.18
C SER A 6 12.57 -47.70 -13.75
N ARG A 7 12.01 -46.49 -13.67
CA ARG A 7 12.65 -45.37 -12.96
C ARG A 7 12.39 -45.52 -11.46
N PRO A 8 13.42 -45.45 -10.59
CA PRO A 8 13.21 -45.43 -9.15
C PRO A 8 12.61 -44.07 -8.70
N PRO A 9 11.88 -44.04 -7.57
CA PRO A 9 11.33 -42.81 -7.01
C PRO A 9 12.46 -41.90 -6.51
N GLN A 10 12.46 -40.64 -6.95
CA GLN A 10 13.34 -39.63 -6.38
C GLN A 10 12.79 -39.17 -5.03
N VAL A 11 13.58 -39.42 -3.99
CA VAL A 11 13.35 -38.88 -2.65
C VAL A 11 14.06 -37.52 -2.58
N PRO A 12 13.37 -36.40 -2.26
CA PRO A 12 14.05 -35.13 -2.07
C PRO A 12 14.97 -35.22 -0.84
N LEU A 13 16.27 -35.09 -1.10
CA LEU A 13 17.31 -34.94 -0.09
C LEU A 13 17.06 -33.65 0.71
N LEU A 14 16.61 -33.83 1.95
CA LEU A 14 16.66 -32.81 2.99
C LEU A 14 18.08 -32.23 3.05
N SER A 15 18.24 -30.96 2.64
CA SER A 15 19.52 -30.24 2.72
C SER A 15 19.81 -29.92 4.19
N ARG A 16 20.46 -30.91 4.79
CA ARG A 16 20.98 -30.98 6.14
C ARG A 16 22.39 -30.36 6.13
N ARG A 17 22.48 -29.04 6.11
CA ARG A 17 23.71 -28.27 6.43
C ARG A 17 23.46 -27.49 7.72
N GLU A 18 23.71 -28.12 8.88
CA GLU A 18 24.92 -27.89 9.70
C GLU A 18 24.99 -26.44 10.20
N ARG A 19 24.43 -26.11 11.38
CA ARG A 19 25.00 -26.31 12.74
C ARG A 19 26.49 -25.99 12.82
N ARG A 20 26.84 -24.83 13.41
CA ARG A 20 27.76 -24.71 14.56
C ARG A 20 27.86 -23.26 15.09
N VAL A 21 27.43 -23.10 16.35
CA VAL A 21 28.10 -22.38 17.47
C VAL A 21 28.29 -20.85 17.41
N ALA A 22 27.48 -20.14 18.20
CA ALA A 22 27.91 -19.33 19.36
C ALA A 22 26.62 -18.82 20.06
N ARG A 23 26.12 -19.46 21.12
CA ARG A 23 26.54 -19.21 22.51
C ARG A 23 27.11 -17.81 22.70
N SER A 24 26.25 -16.82 22.86
CA SER A 24 26.58 -15.66 23.70
C SER A 24 25.51 -15.52 24.76
N CYS A 25 25.75 -16.24 25.86
CA CYS A 25 25.17 -15.95 27.16
C CYS A 25 25.80 -14.64 27.63
N VAL A 26 25.02 -13.57 27.74
CA VAL A 26 25.37 -12.46 28.62
C VAL A 26 24.20 -12.27 29.57
N THR A 27 24.27 -13.03 30.64
CA THR A 27 23.40 -12.92 31.80
C THR A 27 23.95 -11.78 32.68
N ALA A 28 23.12 -10.76 32.85
CA ALA A 28 22.94 -9.87 34.01
C ALA A 28 24.11 -9.61 34.98
N VAL A 29 24.38 -8.33 35.25
CA VAL A 29 24.58 -7.85 36.64
C VAL A 29 23.87 -6.51 36.84
N PHE A 30 23.12 -6.48 37.94
CA PHE A 30 22.45 -5.37 38.60
C PHE A 30 23.31 -4.11 38.78
N ALA A 31 22.68 -2.94 38.63
CA ALA A 31 22.94 -1.79 39.49
C ALA A 31 21.62 -1.07 39.78
N ALA A 32 21.05 -1.41 40.93
CA ALA A 32 20.00 -0.64 41.57
C ALA A 32 20.59 0.60 42.26
N ALA A 33 19.72 1.58 42.48
CA ALA A 33 19.84 2.72 43.38
C ALA A 33 20.69 3.92 42.91
N CYS A 34 19.97 4.97 42.46
CA CYS A 34 20.04 6.30 43.06
C CYS A 34 18.65 6.94 42.99
N LEU A 35 17.87 6.74 44.05
CA LEU A 35 16.81 7.65 44.46
C LEU A 35 17.48 8.96 44.89
N THR A 36 17.26 10.06 44.16
CA THR A 36 17.20 11.44 44.69
C THR A 36 17.05 12.42 43.53
N GLY A 37 16.00 13.26 43.56
CA GLY A 37 16.00 14.51 42.82
C GLY A 37 14.70 14.86 42.12
N CYS A 38 13.67 15.24 42.88
CA CYS A 38 12.58 16.07 42.39
C CYS A 38 13.14 17.36 41.78
N THR A 39 12.78 17.69 40.53
CA THR A 39 12.51 19.06 40.07
C THR A 39 11.73 18.97 38.76
N ALA A 40 10.41 19.15 38.83
CA ALA A 40 9.66 19.84 37.78
C ALA A 40 9.74 21.33 38.12
N PRO A 41 10.00 22.25 37.16
CA PRO A 41 8.98 22.82 36.25
C PRO A 41 9.57 23.02 34.82
N GLN A 42 8.93 23.48 33.75
CA GLN A 42 7.63 24.08 33.41
C GLN A 42 7.46 23.91 31.87
N PRO A 43 6.24 24.07 31.32
CA PRO A 43 6.00 24.04 29.89
C PRO A 43 6.55 25.31 29.23
N SER A 44 7.24 25.17 28.10
CA SER A 44 7.53 26.32 27.23
C SER A 44 6.26 26.69 26.47
N GLU A 45 5.39 27.41 27.18
CA GLU A 45 4.28 28.16 26.64
C GLU A 45 4.86 29.47 26.07
N ARG A 46 5.19 29.49 24.77
CA ARG A 46 5.45 30.74 24.06
C ARG A 46 4.11 31.37 23.72
N GLN A 47 3.53 32.04 24.70
CA GLN A 47 2.47 33.02 24.51
C GLN A 47 3.12 34.41 24.57
N VAL A 48 3.25 35.06 23.41
CA VAL A 48 3.37 36.52 23.34
C VAL A 48 2.12 36.97 22.61
N GLY A 49 1.16 37.46 23.40
CA GLY A 49 -0.02 38.15 22.92
C GLY A 49 0.20 39.66 22.85
N SER A 50 -0.90 40.34 22.53
CA SER A 50 -1.10 41.79 22.30
C SER A 50 -0.90 42.19 20.83
N GLU A 51 -1.83 42.80 20.09
CA GLU A 51 -3.20 43.26 20.31
C GLU A 51 -3.72 43.82 18.94
N PRO A 52 -4.95 44.37 18.80
CA PRO A 52 -5.78 44.18 17.62
C PRO A 52 -5.60 45.30 16.59
N ARG A 53 -5.74 44.97 15.30
CA ARG A 53 -6.04 46.00 14.30
C ARG A 53 -7.29 45.64 13.53
N ALA A 54 -8.29 46.46 13.82
CA ALA A 54 -9.57 46.60 13.19
C ALA A 54 -9.52 46.48 11.66
N SER A 55 -10.53 45.78 11.16
CA SER A 55 -11.40 46.17 10.04
C SER A 55 -10.73 46.81 8.83
N ARG A 56 -10.66 46.04 7.74
CA ARG A 56 -10.96 46.60 6.43
C ARG A 56 -11.74 45.62 5.57
N PRO A 57 -13.07 45.76 5.45
CA PRO A 57 -13.79 45.17 4.33
C PRO A 57 -13.43 45.98 3.09
N ALA A 58 -12.86 45.32 2.08
CA ALA A 58 -12.75 45.89 0.74
C ALA A 58 -13.86 45.28 -0.15
N PRO A 59 -14.58 46.10 -0.91
CA PRO A 59 -15.88 45.78 -1.53
C PRO A 59 -15.78 44.83 -2.73
N PRO A 60 -16.89 44.13 -3.08
CA PRO A 60 -16.97 43.35 -4.31
C PRO A 60 -17.05 44.27 -5.54
N PRO A 61 -16.28 44.01 -6.62
CA PRO A 61 -16.52 44.67 -7.88
C PRO A 61 -17.77 44.13 -8.59
N ARG A 62 -18.67 45.09 -8.77
CA ARG A 62 -19.89 45.19 -9.55
C ARG A 62 -19.93 44.41 -10.89
N ILE A 63 -21.15 43.93 -11.16
CA ILE A 63 -21.68 43.30 -12.37
C ILE A 63 -21.35 44.11 -13.64
N ALA A 64 -20.89 43.44 -14.69
CA ALA A 64 -21.12 43.86 -16.07
C ALA A 64 -21.86 42.73 -16.79
N ALA A 65 -23.15 42.94 -17.01
CA ALA A 65 -23.93 42.15 -17.95
C ALA A 65 -23.41 42.48 -19.36
N THR A 66 -23.05 41.47 -20.14
CA THR A 66 -23.02 41.59 -21.59
C THR A 66 -23.94 40.53 -22.15
N GLN A 67 -24.93 41.03 -22.87
CA GLN A 67 -26.03 40.32 -23.48
C GLN A 67 -25.55 39.51 -24.69
N SER A 68 -26.31 38.45 -24.97
CA SER A 68 -26.72 37.96 -26.30
C SER A 68 -25.67 37.50 -27.31
N ALA A 69 -25.72 36.20 -27.64
CA ALA A 69 -26.29 35.76 -28.92
C ALA A 69 -26.60 34.25 -28.93
N SER A 70 -27.87 33.89 -29.12
CA SER A 70 -28.32 32.65 -29.78
C SER A 70 -27.87 32.70 -31.26
N VAL A 71 -27.65 31.65 -32.08
CA VAL A 71 -28.26 30.35 -32.44
C VAL A 71 -27.28 29.71 -33.50
N PRO A 72 -27.54 28.64 -34.29
CA PRO A 72 -28.23 27.35 -34.12
C PRO A 72 -27.32 26.12 -34.48
N SER A 73 -27.89 24.91 -34.31
CA SER A 73 -27.41 23.59 -34.73
C SER A 73 -27.07 23.44 -36.22
N GLN A 74 -26.13 22.53 -36.57
CA GLN A 74 -26.38 21.42 -37.51
C GLN A 74 -25.18 20.46 -37.72
N SER A 75 -25.45 19.19 -37.42
CA SER A 75 -25.21 17.96 -38.20
C SER A 75 -23.85 17.64 -38.85
N SER A 76 -23.25 16.58 -38.28
CA SER A 76 -22.87 15.31 -38.94
C SER A 76 -21.83 15.34 -40.06
N THR A 77 -20.66 14.76 -39.77
CA THR A 77 -19.90 13.99 -40.75
C THR A 77 -19.50 12.67 -40.14
N SER A 78 -20.19 11.61 -40.55
CA SER A 78 -19.82 10.22 -40.26
C SER A 78 -18.58 9.87 -41.09
N ALA A 79 -17.43 9.79 -40.44
CA ALA A 79 -16.27 9.10 -40.99
C ALA A 79 -16.31 7.65 -40.48
N THR A 80 -16.42 6.72 -41.42
CA THR A 80 -16.28 5.27 -41.23
C THR A 80 -14.90 4.98 -40.65
N ALA A 81 -14.81 4.91 -39.31
CA ALA A 81 -13.60 4.48 -38.64
C ALA A 81 -13.48 2.96 -38.81
N SER A 82 -12.47 2.54 -39.58
CA SER A 82 -12.00 1.16 -39.62
C SER A 82 -11.95 0.59 -38.20
N ALA A 83 -12.69 -0.48 -37.96
CA ALA A 83 -12.69 -1.20 -36.71
C ALA A 83 -11.29 -1.79 -36.49
N VAL A 84 -10.44 -1.05 -35.78
CA VAL A 84 -9.25 -1.59 -35.15
C VAL A 84 -9.75 -2.67 -34.19
N PRO A 85 -9.20 -3.90 -34.23
CA PRO A 85 -9.60 -4.94 -33.31
C PRO A 85 -9.44 -4.41 -31.89
N THR A 86 -10.56 -4.28 -31.17
CA THR A 86 -10.57 -3.94 -29.75
C THR A 86 -9.71 -4.99 -29.05
N PRO A 87 -8.61 -4.62 -28.40
CA PRO A 87 -7.83 -5.59 -27.64
C PRO A 87 -8.76 -6.19 -26.60
N THR A 88 -9.00 -7.49 -26.68
CA THR A 88 -9.69 -8.23 -25.64
C THR A 88 -8.93 -7.96 -24.34
N PRO A 89 -9.57 -7.39 -23.30
CA PRO A 89 -8.88 -7.16 -22.04
C PRO A 89 -8.49 -8.52 -21.48
N THR A 90 -7.21 -8.87 -21.58
CA THR A 90 -6.64 -10.01 -20.90
C THR A 90 -6.94 -9.84 -19.42
N PRO A 91 -7.63 -10.80 -18.77
CA PRO A 91 -7.88 -10.75 -17.34
C PRO A 91 -6.53 -10.58 -16.63
N PRO A 92 -6.40 -9.63 -15.69
CA PRO A 92 -5.14 -9.46 -14.96
C PRO A 92 -4.82 -10.80 -14.29
N GLU A 93 -3.64 -11.35 -14.60
CA GLU A 93 -3.14 -12.56 -13.93
C GLU A 93 -3.28 -12.36 -12.42
N LEU A 94 -3.91 -13.31 -11.74
CA LEU A 94 -3.98 -13.35 -10.29
C LEU A 94 -2.55 -13.42 -9.76
N LEU A 95 -2.04 -12.28 -9.31
CA LEU A 95 -0.67 -12.16 -8.84
C LEU A 95 -0.52 -13.02 -7.61
N GLU A 96 0.35 -14.03 -7.71
CA GLU A 96 0.55 -15.08 -6.70
C GLU A 96 0.80 -14.55 -5.28
N TYR A 97 1.22 -13.29 -5.16
CA TYR A 97 1.61 -12.65 -3.91
C TYR A 97 0.58 -11.68 -3.30
N VAL A 98 -0.57 -11.39 -3.95
CA VAL A 98 -1.65 -10.57 -3.34
C VAL A 98 -2.92 -11.40 -3.23
N VAL A 99 -3.40 -11.55 -2.00
CA VAL A 99 -4.60 -12.31 -1.68
C VAL A 99 -5.65 -11.37 -1.09
N ILE A 100 -6.84 -11.34 -1.71
CA ILE A 100 -7.99 -10.61 -1.16
C ILE A 100 -8.59 -11.44 -0.02
N VAL A 101 -8.46 -10.95 1.22
CA VAL A 101 -8.93 -11.65 2.43
C VAL A 101 -10.37 -11.29 2.76
N ARG A 102 -10.76 -10.03 2.56
CA ARG A 102 -12.12 -9.54 2.85
C ARG A 102 -12.53 -8.47 1.84
N ARG A 103 -13.81 -8.50 1.44
CA ARG A 103 -14.47 -7.49 0.58
C ARG A 103 -15.36 -6.54 1.40
N TRP A 104 -15.69 -5.38 0.85
CA TRP A 104 -16.60 -4.42 1.48
C TRP A 104 -18.07 -4.82 1.33
N ARG A 105 -18.50 -5.09 0.10
CA ARG A 105 -19.88 -5.44 -0.24
C ARG A 105 -19.94 -6.88 -0.70
N ASP A 106 -20.78 -7.66 -0.03
CA ASP A 106 -21.12 -9.00 -0.50
C ASP A 106 -21.90 -8.93 -1.82
N GLY A 107 -21.60 -9.84 -2.73
CA GLY A 107 -22.23 -9.91 -4.06
C GLY A 107 -21.63 -8.99 -5.13
N GLN A 108 -20.74 -8.05 -4.76
CA GLN A 108 -19.91 -7.33 -5.73
C GLN A 108 -18.54 -8.01 -5.88
N ALA A 109 -17.99 -8.00 -7.10
CA ALA A 109 -16.64 -8.48 -7.35
C ALA A 109 -15.65 -7.60 -6.57
N ALA A 110 -14.59 -8.21 -6.05
CA ALA A 110 -13.47 -7.51 -5.44
C ALA A 110 -12.27 -7.65 -6.37
N GLN A 111 -11.54 -6.56 -6.60
CA GLN A 111 -10.43 -6.53 -7.55
C GLN A 111 -9.24 -5.81 -6.93
N ALA A 112 -8.05 -6.25 -7.32
CA ALA A 112 -6.79 -5.58 -7.02
C ALA A 112 -5.94 -5.58 -8.28
N VAL A 113 -5.45 -4.41 -8.67
CA VAL A 113 -4.53 -4.22 -9.78
C VAL A 113 -3.19 -3.86 -9.17
N VAL A 114 -2.16 -4.66 -9.47
CA VAL A 114 -0.81 -4.39 -8.98
C VAL A 114 0.07 -3.96 -10.12
N ARG A 115 0.91 -2.96 -9.85
CA ARG A 115 1.93 -2.49 -10.78
C ARG A 115 3.26 -2.44 -10.03
N THR A 116 4.31 -2.87 -10.70
CA THR A 116 5.69 -2.76 -10.22
C THR A 116 6.41 -1.81 -11.16
N GLU A 117 6.83 -0.65 -10.65
CA GLU A 117 7.49 0.38 -11.48
C GLU A 117 9.02 0.31 -11.39
N ALA A 118 9.54 -0.19 -10.27
CA ALA A 118 10.96 -0.39 -9.99
C ALA A 118 11.17 -1.59 -9.04
N ASP A 119 12.43 -1.98 -8.81
CA ASP A 119 12.80 -3.12 -7.95
C ASP A 119 12.39 -2.98 -6.46
N ASP A 120 11.92 -1.79 -6.06
CA ASP A 120 11.57 -1.41 -4.70
C ASP A 120 10.21 -0.72 -4.54
N HIS A 121 9.41 -0.56 -5.60
CA HIS A 121 8.11 0.11 -5.56
C HIS A 121 6.98 -0.83 -5.99
N LEU A 122 6.00 -1.03 -5.10
CA LEU A 122 4.81 -1.84 -5.35
C LEU A 122 3.56 -0.99 -5.21
N PHE A 123 2.80 -0.85 -6.29
CA PHE A 123 1.55 -0.10 -6.32
C PHE A 123 0.38 -1.07 -6.40
N ILE A 124 -0.62 -0.90 -5.54
CA ILE A 124 -1.83 -1.71 -5.52
C ILE A 124 -3.02 -0.76 -5.51
N GLU A 125 -3.81 -0.81 -6.58
CA GLU A 125 -5.11 -0.16 -6.69
C GLU A 125 -6.18 -1.21 -6.42
N THR A 126 -7.14 -0.92 -5.54
CA THR A 126 -8.16 -1.87 -5.10
C THR A 126 -9.57 -1.35 -5.37
N GLU A 127 -10.48 -2.29 -5.66
CA GLU A 127 -11.91 -2.00 -5.81
C GLU A 127 -12.73 -3.00 -4.98
N ASN A 128 -13.61 -2.49 -4.11
CA ASN A 128 -14.46 -3.30 -3.21
C ASN A 128 -13.66 -4.24 -2.27
N VAL A 129 -12.41 -3.91 -1.98
CA VAL A 129 -11.56 -4.69 -1.07
C VAL A 129 -11.51 -4.03 0.30
N ARG A 130 -11.73 -4.82 1.35
CA ARG A 130 -11.60 -4.37 2.75
C ARG A 130 -10.31 -4.85 3.39
N ARG A 131 -9.84 -6.05 3.09
CA ARG A 131 -8.58 -6.59 3.63
C ARG A 131 -7.82 -7.34 2.55
N ILE A 132 -6.54 -7.08 2.45
CA ILE A 132 -5.59 -7.81 1.62
C ILE A 132 -4.50 -8.42 2.47
N ARG A 133 -3.95 -9.54 1.98
CA ARG A 133 -2.71 -10.13 2.44
C ARG A 133 -1.71 -10.05 1.30
N ILE A 134 -0.50 -9.60 1.61
CA ILE A 134 0.60 -9.55 0.65
C ILE A 134 1.70 -10.51 1.14
N GLU A 135 2.01 -11.50 0.33
CA GLU A 135 3.02 -12.51 0.61
C GLU A 135 4.39 -12.04 0.15
N ARG A 136 5.13 -11.38 1.06
CA ARG A 136 6.46 -10.84 0.75
C ARG A 136 7.43 -11.89 0.20
N ALA A 137 7.33 -13.15 0.62
CA ALA A 137 8.21 -14.23 0.18
C ALA A 137 8.09 -14.53 -1.33
N LEU A 138 6.92 -14.25 -1.90
CA LEU A 138 6.57 -14.46 -3.30
C LEU A 138 6.76 -13.20 -4.16
N LEU A 139 7.04 -12.04 -3.55
CA LEU A 139 7.29 -10.83 -4.31
C LEU A 139 8.55 -10.99 -5.17
N PRO A 140 8.50 -10.60 -6.45
CA PRO A 140 9.66 -10.57 -7.33
C PRO A 140 10.59 -9.38 -7.03
N LEU A 141 10.65 -8.93 -5.77
CA LEU A 141 11.44 -7.78 -5.33
C LEU A 141 12.68 -8.25 -4.57
N SER A 142 13.72 -7.41 -4.55
CA SER A 142 14.97 -7.73 -3.87
C SER A 142 14.73 -7.97 -2.38
N ARG A 143 14.87 -9.22 -1.94
CA ARG A 143 14.62 -9.67 -0.55
C ARG A 143 15.45 -8.91 0.50
N ALA A 144 16.53 -8.25 0.09
CA ALA A 144 17.48 -7.55 0.96
C ALA A 144 17.11 -6.09 1.25
N ARG A 145 16.04 -5.53 0.68
CA ARG A 145 15.74 -4.09 0.77
C ARG A 145 14.33 -3.79 1.29
N SER A 146 14.17 -2.62 1.90
CA SER A 146 12.84 -2.04 2.15
C SER A 146 12.15 -1.77 0.82
N ILE A 147 10.83 -1.92 0.80
CA ILE A 147 10.01 -1.61 -0.38
C ILE A 147 9.00 -0.53 0.00
N ALA A 148 8.78 0.39 -0.92
CA ALA A 148 7.69 1.36 -0.84
C ALA A 148 6.43 0.71 -1.40
N LEU A 149 5.47 0.44 -0.52
CA LEU A 149 4.15 -0.08 -0.89
C LEU A 149 3.18 1.10 -0.97
N LEU A 150 2.46 1.24 -2.08
CA LEU A 150 1.37 2.21 -2.22
C LEU A 150 0.05 1.46 -2.37
N LEU A 151 -0.85 1.60 -1.39
CA LEU A 151 -2.20 1.04 -1.41
C LEU A 151 -3.20 2.16 -1.67
N ASP A 152 -3.86 2.18 -2.83
CA ASP A 152 -4.78 3.25 -3.24
C ASP A 152 -4.18 4.66 -3.08
N GLY A 153 -2.89 4.78 -3.41
CA GLY A 153 -2.12 6.02 -3.25
C GLY A 153 -1.62 6.29 -1.83
N GLN A 154 -1.98 5.48 -0.84
CA GLN A 154 -1.47 5.59 0.53
C GLN A 154 -0.11 4.87 0.67
N PRO A 155 0.96 5.59 1.06
CA PRO A 155 2.28 4.99 1.20
C PRO A 155 2.44 4.20 2.50
N PHE A 156 3.15 3.08 2.41
CA PHE A 156 3.60 2.22 3.49
C PHE A 156 5.07 1.89 3.26
N GLU A 157 5.88 2.11 4.28
CA GLU A 157 7.25 1.60 4.27
C GLU A 157 7.22 0.14 4.75
N TRP A 158 7.63 -0.77 3.87
CA TRP A 158 7.62 -2.20 4.17
C TRP A 158 9.04 -2.75 4.19
N THR A 159 9.63 -2.77 5.39
CA THR A 159 11.02 -3.18 5.62
C THR A 159 11.21 -4.71 5.56
N VAL A 160 12.45 -5.17 5.34
CA VAL A 160 12.79 -6.61 5.27
C VAL A 160 12.38 -7.40 6.51
N GLY A 161 12.46 -6.78 7.69
CA GLY A 161 12.09 -7.39 8.95
C GLY A 161 10.61 -7.26 9.32
N SER A 162 9.80 -6.61 8.48
CA SER A 162 8.39 -6.40 8.78
C SER A 162 7.63 -7.72 8.75
N ARG A 163 6.97 -8.02 9.87
CA ARG A 163 6.05 -9.15 10.02
C ARG A 163 4.64 -8.83 9.52
N VAL A 164 4.39 -7.58 9.14
CA VAL A 164 3.08 -7.16 8.64
C VAL A 164 2.93 -7.71 7.23
N SER A 165 1.93 -8.54 7.00
CA SER A 165 1.51 -8.99 5.66
C SER A 165 0.06 -8.63 5.36
N ASP A 166 -0.72 -8.30 6.38
CA ASP A 166 -2.12 -7.96 6.23
C ASP A 166 -2.32 -6.44 6.30
N PHE A 167 -3.17 -5.94 5.42
CA PHE A 167 -3.61 -4.54 5.42
C PHE A 167 -5.13 -4.52 5.37
N GLU A 168 -5.75 -3.70 6.21
CA GLU A 168 -7.20 -3.52 6.28
C GLU A 168 -7.55 -2.05 6.04
N GLN A 169 -8.52 -1.81 5.16
CA GLN A 169 -9.12 -0.52 4.92
C GLN A 169 -10.26 -0.31 5.92
N ASP A 170 -10.28 0.84 6.57
CA ASP A 170 -11.39 1.23 7.46
C ASP A 170 -12.54 1.88 6.67
N GLY A 171 -13.66 2.17 7.35
CA GLY A 171 -14.85 2.75 6.71
C GLY A 171 -14.64 4.14 6.10
N SER A 172 -13.50 4.79 6.34
CA SER A 172 -13.13 6.07 5.74
C SER A 172 -12.28 5.92 4.47
N GLY A 173 -11.90 4.69 4.11
CA GLY A 173 -11.01 4.41 2.98
C GLY A 173 -9.52 4.41 3.33
N VAL A 174 -9.16 4.62 4.60
CA VAL A 174 -7.76 4.64 5.04
C VAL A 174 -7.27 3.22 5.31
N TRP A 175 -6.12 2.88 4.74
CA TRP A 175 -5.47 1.59 4.95
C TRP A 175 -4.67 1.58 6.25
N ARG A 176 -4.64 0.41 6.92
CA ARG A 176 -3.84 0.18 8.12
C ARG A 176 -3.17 -1.19 8.07
N ALA A 177 -1.92 -1.23 8.51
CA ALA A 177 -1.19 -2.47 8.76
C ALA A 177 -1.84 -3.25 9.90
N VAL A 178 -2.13 -4.53 9.68
CA VAL A 178 -2.63 -5.44 10.71
C VAL A 178 -1.48 -6.36 11.13
N PRO A 179 -1.10 -6.36 12.42
CA PRO A 179 -0.07 -7.27 12.92
C PRO A 179 -0.49 -8.72 12.75
N ASP A 180 0.43 -9.57 12.29
CA ASP A 180 0.24 -11.02 12.30
C ASP A 180 0.13 -11.51 13.76
N ARG A 181 -0.91 -12.28 14.08
CA ARG A 181 -1.22 -12.70 15.45
C ARG A 181 -0.48 -13.96 15.85
#